data_AF-A0AAV2RRV7-F1
#
_entry.id   AF-A0AAV2RRV7-F1
#
_cell.length_a   1.000
_cell.length_b   1.000
_cell.length_c   1.000
_cell.angle_alpha   90.00
_cell.angle_beta   90.00
_cell.angle_gamma   90.00
#
_symmetry.space_group_name_H-M   'P 1'
#
loop_
_entity.id
_entity.type
_entity.pdbx_description
1 polymer ?
#
loop_
_entity_poly.entity_id
_entity_poly.type
_entity_poly.pdbx_seq_one_letter_code
_entity_poly.pdbx_strand_id
1 'polypeptide(L)'
;MTSWLTRASPLRSSLGRRSSRTPSLLQDVDPEAAFHSFIKHWQQTSEILSRTRLRGMVSADDVTAVINHLGQMVNLLLVDLRAMLAHSARLHNGRASDNSEEVHQEGQQPTVLRDSTVHHYSLPADDPPHTPIFDHFLGEEILDKVLTWSLATGEYVNALKLEQLKIHEQLLSHSRHEILVYKPIIRPLLRLLSSCGGCVPVEVENA
;
A
#
# COMPACT_ATOMS: atom_id res chain seq x y z
N MET A 1 7.67 -7.74 54.06
CA MET A 1 6.42 -8.16 53.36
C MET A 1 5.81 -6.92 52.73
N THR A 2 5.36 -7.01 51.47
CA THR A 2 4.49 -6.05 50.71
C THR A 2 4.81 -4.54 50.74
N SER A 3 4.63 -3.73 49.69
CA SER A 3 4.47 -3.88 48.23
C SER A 3 4.00 -2.51 47.71
N TRP A 4 4.77 -1.89 46.82
CA TRP A 4 4.33 -1.03 45.70
C TRP A 4 3.05 -0.19 45.80
N LEU A 5 3.18 1.15 45.74
CA LEU A 5 2.29 2.03 44.96
C LEU A 5 3.04 3.30 44.49
N THR A 6 3.81 3.20 43.41
CA THR A 6 4.18 4.38 42.60
C THR A 6 3.32 4.38 41.34
N ARG A 7 2.41 5.35 41.23
CA ARG A 7 1.36 5.39 40.20
C ARG A 7 1.92 5.92 38.87
N ALA A 8 2.60 5.07 38.12
CA ALA A 8 3.08 5.41 36.76
C ALA A 8 1.96 5.27 35.70
N SER A 9 1.91 6.22 34.77
CA SER A 9 0.88 6.33 33.74
C SER A 9 0.92 5.20 32.69
N PRO A 10 -0.21 4.59 32.31
CA PRO A 10 -0.24 3.50 31.33
C PRO A 10 -0.32 4.01 29.87
N LEU A 11 0.67 4.77 29.41
CA LEU A 11 0.75 5.25 28.00
C LEU A 11 2.14 5.18 27.34
N ARG A 12 3.10 4.43 27.93
CA ARG A 12 4.43 4.19 27.31
C ARG A 12 4.95 2.77 27.55
N SER A 13 4.45 1.78 26.80
CA SER A 13 5.10 0.46 26.67
C SER A 13 4.46 -0.45 25.59
N SER A 14 4.68 -0.18 24.29
CA SER A 14 4.41 -1.18 23.23
C SER A 14 4.96 -0.85 21.81
N LEU A 15 6.11 -0.17 21.67
CA LEU A 15 6.77 -0.04 20.35
C LEU A 15 8.29 -0.19 20.42
N GLY A 16 8.75 -1.31 21.00
CA GLY A 16 10.14 -1.71 21.02
C GLY A 16 10.27 -3.22 20.80
N ARG A 17 11.03 -3.61 19.76
CA ARG A 17 11.34 -5.00 19.36
C ARG A 17 10.19 -5.84 18.81
N ARG A 18 9.98 -5.73 17.49
CA ARG A 18 9.58 -6.87 16.64
C ARG A 18 10.31 -6.87 15.29
N SER A 19 11.64 -6.74 15.35
CA SER A 19 12.54 -6.98 14.21
C SER A 19 13.30 -8.29 14.40
N SER A 20 12.62 -9.42 14.16
CA SER A 20 13.22 -10.76 14.00
C SER A 20 12.16 -11.82 13.69
N ARG A 21 11.52 -11.70 12.51
CA ARG A 21 10.84 -12.77 11.74
C ARG A 21 10.11 -12.11 10.58
N THR A 22 10.72 -12.14 9.40
CA THR A 22 9.99 -12.07 8.13
C THR A 22 9.24 -13.39 7.98
N PRO A 23 7.90 -13.43 8.08
CA PRO A 23 7.15 -14.63 7.78
C PRO A 23 7.06 -14.75 6.25
N SER A 24 7.27 -15.94 5.71
CA SER A 24 7.02 -16.24 4.29
C SER A 24 5.52 -16.33 3.96
N LEU A 25 4.71 -15.40 4.48
CA LEU A 25 3.24 -15.39 4.42
C LEU A 25 2.68 -14.51 3.28
N LEU A 26 3.53 -13.79 2.55
CA LEU A 26 3.09 -12.92 1.44
C LEU A 26 2.99 -13.65 0.10
N GLN A 27 3.10 -14.98 0.09
CA GLN A 27 3.01 -15.80 -1.13
C GLN A 27 1.60 -16.39 -1.35
N ASP A 28 0.72 -16.32 -0.34
CA ASP A 28 -0.65 -16.89 -0.34
C ASP A 28 -1.75 -15.81 -0.23
N VAL A 29 -1.43 -14.53 -0.47
CA VAL A 29 -2.46 -13.47 -0.51
C VAL A 29 -3.13 -13.52 -1.87
N ASP A 30 -4.37 -13.98 -1.91
CA ASP A 30 -5.22 -13.93 -3.11
C ASP A 30 -5.31 -12.49 -3.66
N PRO A 31 -4.87 -12.22 -4.91
CA PRO A 31 -4.93 -10.89 -5.50
C PRO A 31 -6.34 -10.33 -5.61
N GLU A 32 -7.36 -11.17 -5.82
CA GLU A 32 -8.75 -10.72 -5.95
C GLU A 32 -9.29 -10.24 -4.58
N ALA A 33 -9.11 -11.04 -3.52
CA ALA A 33 -9.43 -10.64 -2.15
C ALA A 33 -8.62 -9.41 -1.68
N ALA A 34 -7.36 -9.27 -2.10
CA ALA A 34 -6.54 -8.10 -1.81
C ALA A 34 -7.13 -6.83 -2.44
N PHE A 35 -7.51 -6.89 -3.72
CA PHE A 35 -8.17 -5.79 -4.41
C PHE A 35 -9.52 -5.44 -3.78
N HIS A 36 -10.38 -6.44 -3.51
CA HIS A 36 -11.65 -6.21 -2.83
C HIS A 36 -11.48 -5.59 -1.43
N SER A 37 -10.46 -5.99 -0.68
CA SER A 37 -10.12 -5.40 0.63
C SER A 37 -9.66 -3.95 0.51
N PHE A 38 -8.84 -3.64 -0.51
CA PHE A 38 -8.41 -2.28 -0.82
C PHE A 38 -9.60 -1.38 -1.17
N ILE A 39 -10.51 -1.85 -2.03
CA ILE A 39 -11.76 -1.14 -2.38
C ILE A 39 -12.60 -0.88 -1.13
N LYS A 40 -12.73 -1.86 -0.22
CA LYS A 40 -13.49 -1.68 1.03
C LYS A 40 -12.89 -0.63 1.95
N HIS A 41 -11.57 -0.61 2.12
CA HIS A 41 -10.90 0.44 2.91
C HIS A 41 -10.99 1.82 2.25
N TRP A 42 -10.96 1.90 0.92
CA TRP A 42 -11.18 3.18 0.23
C TRP A 42 -12.62 3.68 0.34
N GLN A 43 -13.62 2.79 0.26
CA GLN A 43 -15.03 3.11 0.52
C GLN A 43 -15.21 3.66 1.94
N GLN A 44 -14.67 2.98 2.95
CA GLN A 44 -14.72 3.41 4.36
C GLN A 44 -14.06 4.79 4.55
N THR A 45 -12.88 5.01 3.96
CA THR A 45 -12.17 6.30 4.00
C THR A 45 -13.00 7.42 3.35
N SER A 46 -13.52 7.18 2.14
CA SER A 46 -14.32 8.14 1.38
C SER A 46 -15.62 8.52 2.10
N GLU A 47 -16.23 7.58 2.81
CA GLU A 47 -17.42 7.81 3.63
C GLU A 47 -17.10 8.70 4.85
N ILE A 48 -15.98 8.47 5.54
CA ILE A 48 -15.54 9.33 6.65
C ILE A 48 -15.25 10.75 6.16
N LEU A 49 -14.49 10.88 5.06
CA LEU A 49 -14.19 12.15 4.41
C LEU A 49 -15.47 12.92 4.05
N SER A 50 -16.46 12.24 3.48
CA SER A 50 -17.73 12.84 3.06
C SER A 50 -18.60 13.23 4.25
N ARG A 51 -18.79 12.32 5.24
CA ARG A 51 -19.64 12.58 6.41
C ARG A 51 -19.11 13.73 7.25
N THR A 52 -17.79 13.80 7.46
CA THR A 52 -17.17 14.83 8.32
C THR A 52 -17.18 16.19 7.64
N ARG A 53 -17.01 16.23 6.29
CA ARG A 53 -17.15 17.47 5.51
C ARG A 53 -18.57 18.02 5.54
N LEU A 54 -19.60 17.17 5.46
CA LEU A 54 -21.00 17.59 5.59
C LEU A 54 -21.36 18.01 7.02
N ARG A 55 -20.83 17.32 8.02
CA ARG A 55 -21.02 17.63 9.45
C ARG A 55 -20.29 18.89 9.90
N GLY A 56 -19.23 19.31 9.19
CA GLY A 56 -18.36 20.42 9.58
C GLY A 56 -17.48 20.13 10.81
N MET A 57 -17.43 18.88 11.27
CA MET A 57 -16.70 18.47 12.48
C MET A 57 -16.09 17.08 12.31
N VAL A 58 -14.80 17.00 12.64
CA VAL A 58 -13.96 15.79 12.61
C VAL A 58 -13.65 15.41 14.05
N SER A 59 -13.77 14.13 14.42
CA SER A 59 -13.32 13.64 15.74
C SER A 59 -11.97 12.91 15.66
N ALA A 60 -11.34 12.69 16.82
CA ALA A 60 -10.16 11.84 16.94
C ALA A 60 -10.42 10.39 16.44
N ASP A 61 -11.64 9.88 16.59
CA ASP A 61 -12.03 8.55 16.08
C ASP A 61 -12.11 8.54 14.55
N ASP A 62 -12.68 9.58 13.93
CA ASP A 62 -12.71 9.74 12.47
C ASP A 62 -11.27 9.77 11.90
N VAL A 63 -10.37 10.52 12.55
CA VAL A 63 -8.94 10.61 12.19
C VAL A 63 -8.24 9.26 12.33
N THR A 64 -8.45 8.57 13.45
CA THR A 64 -7.84 7.24 13.71
C THR A 64 -8.32 6.20 12.69
N ALA A 65 -9.61 6.21 12.35
CA ALA A 65 -10.18 5.33 11.34
C ALA A 65 -9.60 5.59 9.94
N VAL A 66 -9.49 6.86 9.51
CA VAL A 66 -8.85 7.22 8.23
C VAL A 66 -7.39 6.78 8.18
N ILE A 67 -6.60 7.03 9.23
CA ILE A 67 -5.19 6.60 9.29
C ILE A 67 -5.07 5.08 9.18
N ASN A 68 -5.91 4.33 9.91
CA ASN A 68 -5.90 2.87 9.87
C ASN A 68 -6.28 2.33 8.48
N HIS A 69 -7.38 2.79 7.88
CA HIS A 69 -7.80 2.33 6.55
C HIS A 69 -6.78 2.66 5.47
N LEU A 70 -6.21 3.88 5.50
CA LEU A 70 -5.17 4.30 4.57
C LEU A 70 -3.88 3.47 4.74
N GLY A 71 -3.51 3.14 5.98
CA GLY A 71 -2.40 2.23 6.27
C GLY A 71 -2.62 0.82 5.68
N GLN A 72 -3.83 0.26 5.80
CA GLN A 72 -4.15 -1.02 5.17
C GLN A 72 -4.10 -0.93 3.64
N MET A 73 -4.65 0.14 3.04
CA MET A 73 -4.59 0.38 1.59
C MET A 73 -3.15 0.44 1.08
N VAL A 74 -2.26 1.14 1.79
CA VAL A 74 -0.83 1.25 1.43
C VAL A 74 -0.11 -0.09 1.58
N ASN A 75 -0.43 -0.88 2.60
CA ASN A 75 0.12 -2.23 2.75
C ASN A 75 -0.29 -3.16 1.60
N LEU A 76 -1.58 -3.14 1.20
CA LEU A 76 -2.09 -3.91 0.06
C LEU A 76 -1.44 -3.45 -1.26
N LEU A 77 -1.35 -2.14 -1.49
CA LEU A 77 -0.66 -1.57 -2.64
C LEU A 77 0.81 -1.98 -2.73
N LEU A 78 1.51 -2.07 -1.60
CA LEU A 78 2.91 -2.52 -1.58
C LEU A 78 3.08 -4.01 -1.81
N VAL A 79 2.06 -4.83 -1.60
CA VAL A 79 2.06 -6.23 -2.04
C VAL A 79 1.92 -6.29 -3.56
N ASP A 80 0.98 -5.54 -4.14
CA ASP A 80 0.74 -5.43 -5.58
C ASP A 80 2.00 -4.95 -6.35
N LEU A 81 2.60 -3.84 -5.90
CA LEU A 81 3.84 -3.30 -6.49
C LEU A 81 5.02 -4.29 -6.38
N ARG A 82 5.14 -5.05 -5.28
CA ARG A 82 6.21 -6.06 -5.16
C ARG A 82 5.99 -7.25 -6.10
N ALA A 83 4.74 -7.67 -6.31
CA ALA A 83 4.41 -8.72 -7.27
C ALA A 83 4.76 -8.29 -8.70
N MET A 84 4.39 -7.07 -9.09
CA MET A 84 4.77 -6.45 -10.37
C MET A 84 6.29 -6.45 -10.57
N LEU A 85 7.04 -5.84 -9.66
CA LEU A 85 8.50 -5.72 -9.75
C LEU A 85 9.21 -7.09 -9.78
N ALA A 86 8.71 -8.07 -9.02
CA ALA A 86 9.23 -9.43 -9.04
C ALA A 86 8.95 -10.14 -10.37
N HIS A 87 7.80 -9.89 -11.02
CA HIS A 87 7.49 -10.42 -12.33
C HIS A 87 8.36 -9.78 -13.42
N SER A 88 8.48 -8.44 -13.45
CA SER A 88 9.35 -7.72 -14.39
C SER A 88 10.81 -8.19 -14.31
N ALA A 89 11.32 -8.45 -13.11
CA ALA A 89 12.66 -9.01 -12.91
C ALA A 89 12.82 -10.43 -13.48
N ARG A 90 11.77 -11.27 -13.42
CA ARG A 90 11.79 -12.64 -13.99
C ARG A 90 11.84 -12.60 -15.52
N LEU A 91 11.01 -11.77 -16.15
CA LEU A 91 11.02 -11.58 -17.62
C LEU A 91 12.40 -11.12 -18.12
N HIS A 92 13.03 -10.17 -17.43
CA HIS A 92 14.35 -9.68 -17.81
C HIS A 92 15.45 -10.74 -17.65
N ASN A 93 15.31 -11.67 -16.69
CA ASN A 93 16.30 -12.72 -16.44
C ASN A 93 16.09 -13.97 -17.33
N GLY A 94 14.85 -14.28 -17.71
CA GLY A 94 14.52 -15.42 -18.59
C GLY A 94 14.97 -15.21 -20.04
N ARG A 95 14.98 -13.96 -20.52
CA ARG A 95 15.35 -13.60 -21.90
C ARG A 95 16.85 -13.74 -22.23
N ALA A 96 17.66 -14.19 -21.27
CA ALA A 96 19.11 -14.37 -21.42
C ALA A 96 19.56 -15.84 -21.63
N SER A 97 18.63 -16.81 -21.59
CA SER A 97 18.96 -18.25 -21.67
C SER A 97 18.50 -18.95 -22.95
N ASP A 98 17.69 -18.30 -23.79
CA ASP A 98 16.98 -18.96 -24.88
C ASP A 98 17.76 -18.89 -26.21
N ASN A 99 18.93 -19.54 -26.24
CA ASN A 99 19.76 -19.63 -27.45
C ASN A 99 20.64 -20.89 -27.47
N SER A 100 20.03 -22.07 -27.31
CA SER A 100 20.67 -23.38 -27.54
C SER A 100 19.69 -24.43 -28.08
N GLU A 101 19.96 -24.88 -29.31
CA GLU A 101 19.69 -26.21 -29.89
C GLU A 101 18.25 -26.59 -30.31
N GLU A 102 17.94 -26.35 -31.60
CA GLU A 102 16.99 -27.13 -32.40
C GLU A 102 17.53 -28.54 -32.72
N VAL A 103 16.76 -29.62 -32.48
CA VAL A 103 16.86 -30.93 -33.17
C VAL A 103 15.46 -31.60 -33.28
N HIS A 104 15.20 -32.37 -34.35
CA HIS A 104 13.92 -33.05 -34.69
C HIS A 104 13.80 -34.48 -34.06
N GLN A 105 12.82 -35.39 -34.28
CA GLN A 105 11.75 -35.51 -35.31
C GLN A 105 10.60 -36.49 -34.88
N GLU A 106 9.45 -36.40 -35.56
CA GLU A 106 8.33 -37.36 -35.79
C GLU A 106 8.00 -38.58 -34.87
N GLY A 107 6.69 -38.78 -34.63
CA GLY A 107 6.05 -40.03 -34.14
C GLY A 107 4.51 -39.95 -34.10
N GLN A 108 3.78 -41.06 -34.32
CA GLN A 108 2.35 -41.07 -34.73
C GLN A 108 1.26 -41.37 -33.63
N GLN A 109 0.01 -41.05 -33.99
CA GLN A 109 -1.34 -41.16 -33.35
C GLN A 109 -1.82 -42.59 -32.90
N PRO A 110 -3.07 -42.84 -32.38
CA PRO A 110 -4.15 -41.98 -31.77
C PRO A 110 -4.92 -42.59 -30.53
N THR A 111 -6.05 -41.96 -30.11
CA THR A 111 -7.11 -42.40 -29.13
C THR A 111 -6.79 -42.19 -27.63
N VAL A 112 -7.71 -41.88 -26.68
CA VAL A 112 -9.15 -42.23 -26.48
C VAL A 112 -9.98 -41.06 -25.84
N LEU A 113 -11.28 -41.32 -25.57
CA LEU A 113 -12.36 -40.39 -25.19
C LEU A 113 -12.35 -39.82 -23.75
N ARG A 114 -12.95 -38.62 -23.61
CA ARG A 114 -13.79 -38.12 -22.48
C ARG A 114 -13.11 -37.79 -21.13
N ASP A 115 -13.13 -36.50 -20.75
CA ASP A 115 -14.06 -36.01 -19.72
C ASP A 115 -14.31 -34.48 -19.76
N SER A 116 -15.41 -34.10 -19.12
CA SER A 116 -16.01 -32.80 -18.78
C SER A 116 -15.08 -31.57 -18.71
N THR A 117 -15.58 -30.48 -19.31
CA THR A 117 -15.02 -29.13 -19.23
C THR A 117 -14.93 -28.60 -17.79
N VAL A 118 -13.76 -28.75 -17.17
CA VAL A 118 -13.31 -27.83 -16.13
C VAL A 118 -12.52 -26.74 -16.83
N HIS A 119 -13.00 -25.49 -16.78
CA HIS A 119 -12.24 -24.33 -17.26
C HIS A 119 -11.07 -24.07 -16.30
N HIS A 120 -10.00 -24.84 -16.46
CA HIS A 120 -8.70 -24.49 -15.93
C HIS A 120 -8.21 -23.27 -16.71
N TYR A 121 -8.25 -22.09 -16.08
CA TYR A 121 -7.71 -20.87 -16.68
C TYR A 121 -6.18 -20.94 -16.70
N SER A 122 -5.63 -21.65 -17.68
CA SER A 122 -4.23 -21.52 -18.08
C SER A 122 -4.07 -20.17 -18.78
N LEU A 123 -3.88 -19.12 -17.98
CA LEU A 123 -3.56 -17.79 -18.48
C LEU A 123 -2.23 -17.84 -19.27
N PRO A 124 -2.17 -17.28 -20.50
CA PRO A 124 -0.94 -17.23 -21.28
C PRO A 124 0.09 -16.32 -20.59
N ALA A 125 1.37 -16.67 -20.70
CA ALA A 125 2.46 -16.06 -19.93
C ALA A 125 2.92 -14.67 -20.42
N ASP A 126 2.12 -14.00 -21.28
CA ASP A 126 2.46 -12.73 -21.93
C ASP A 126 1.60 -11.52 -21.49
N ASP A 127 0.52 -11.73 -20.73
CA ASP A 127 -0.23 -10.59 -20.18
C ASP A 127 0.62 -9.90 -19.09
N PRO A 128 0.84 -8.57 -19.17
CA PRO A 128 1.58 -7.85 -18.14
C PRO A 128 0.88 -8.00 -16.79
N PRO A 129 1.63 -8.09 -15.67
CA PRO A 129 1.06 -8.36 -14.36
C PRO A 129 -0.01 -7.31 -14.02
N HIS A 130 -1.27 -7.72 -14.03
CA HIS A 130 -2.39 -6.84 -13.69
C HIS A 130 -2.19 -6.30 -12.28
N THR A 131 -2.14 -4.98 -12.14
CA THR A 131 -1.99 -4.28 -10.86
C THR A 131 -3.22 -3.42 -10.54
N PRO A 132 -4.38 -4.07 -10.30
CA PRO A 132 -5.65 -3.38 -10.16
C PRO A 132 -5.66 -2.46 -8.93
N ILE A 133 -4.86 -2.75 -7.90
CA ILE A 133 -4.74 -1.89 -6.71
C ILE A 133 -3.98 -0.61 -7.09
N PHE A 134 -2.84 -0.71 -7.79
CA PHE A 134 -2.08 0.47 -8.20
C PHE A 134 -2.84 1.35 -9.20
N ASP A 135 -3.44 0.76 -10.23
CA ASP A 135 -4.20 1.50 -11.24
C ASP A 135 -5.39 2.24 -10.61
N HIS A 136 -6.13 1.57 -9.72
CA HIS A 136 -7.24 2.19 -8.99
C HIS A 136 -6.76 3.26 -7.99
N PHE A 137 -5.63 3.04 -7.31
CA PHE A 137 -5.04 4.03 -6.38
C PHE A 137 -4.67 5.34 -7.10
N LEU A 138 -4.11 5.23 -8.30
CA LEU A 138 -3.77 6.37 -9.16
C LEU A 138 -5.04 7.03 -9.72
N GLY A 139 -5.97 6.25 -10.27
CA GLY A 139 -7.20 6.74 -10.90
C GLY A 139 -8.14 7.47 -9.94
N GLU A 140 -8.20 7.03 -8.68
CA GLU A 140 -8.98 7.70 -7.64
C GLU A 140 -8.28 8.93 -7.03
N GLU A 141 -7.03 9.25 -7.38
CA GLU A 141 -6.24 10.35 -6.76
C GLU A 141 -6.32 10.35 -5.21
N ILE A 142 -6.24 9.15 -4.62
CA ILE A 142 -6.52 8.87 -3.19
C ILE A 142 -5.76 9.82 -2.25
N LEU A 143 -4.45 9.99 -2.50
CA LEU A 143 -3.60 10.85 -1.69
C LEU A 143 -4.00 12.32 -1.77
N ASP A 144 -4.50 12.80 -2.91
CA ASP A 144 -4.94 14.19 -3.06
C ASP A 144 -6.27 14.45 -2.34
N LYS A 145 -7.21 13.50 -2.43
CA LYS A 145 -8.47 13.52 -1.67
C LYS A 145 -8.23 13.51 -0.17
N VAL A 146 -7.36 12.63 0.33
CA VAL A 146 -6.97 12.57 1.75
C VAL A 146 -6.23 13.85 2.17
N LEU A 147 -5.27 14.34 1.39
CA LEU A 147 -4.54 15.56 1.70
C LEU A 147 -5.50 16.76 1.81
N THR A 148 -6.38 16.91 0.83
CA THR A 148 -7.35 18.01 0.78
C THR A 148 -8.32 17.98 1.96
N TRP A 149 -8.75 16.80 2.41
CA TRP A 149 -9.50 16.66 3.68
C TRP A 149 -8.63 16.99 4.90
N SER A 150 -7.41 16.43 4.98
CA SER A 150 -6.52 16.57 6.13
C SER A 150 -6.15 18.02 6.45
N LEU A 151 -6.08 18.90 5.45
CA LEU A 151 -5.80 20.32 5.64
C LEU A 151 -7.00 21.10 6.24
N ALA A 152 -8.19 20.50 6.27
CA ALA A 152 -9.41 21.09 6.82
C ALA A 152 -9.78 20.54 8.22
N THR A 153 -9.00 19.63 8.82
CA THR A 153 -9.35 18.96 10.09
C THR A 153 -8.93 19.73 11.36
N GLY A 154 -8.61 21.02 11.27
CA GLY A 154 -8.24 21.85 12.42
C GLY A 154 -7.01 21.33 13.19
N GLU A 155 -7.17 21.01 14.47
CA GLU A 155 -6.07 20.56 15.35
C GLU A 155 -5.36 19.29 14.86
N TYR A 156 -6.08 18.40 14.15
CA TYR A 156 -5.53 17.14 13.66
C TYR A 156 -4.64 17.26 12.41
N VAL A 157 -4.58 18.45 11.80
CA VAL A 157 -3.83 18.71 10.55
C VAL A 157 -2.38 18.21 10.65
N ASN A 158 -1.67 18.53 11.74
CA ASN A 158 -0.26 18.18 11.88
C ASN A 158 -0.03 16.68 12.08
N ALA A 159 -0.95 15.98 12.77
CA ALA A 159 -0.91 14.52 12.89
C ALA A 159 -1.12 13.84 11.53
N LEU A 160 -2.12 14.29 10.76
CA LEU A 160 -2.40 13.74 9.43
C LEU A 160 -1.32 14.08 8.39
N LYS A 161 -0.64 15.22 8.52
CA LYS A 161 0.57 15.52 7.71
C LYS A 161 1.69 14.53 8.01
N LEU A 162 1.94 14.23 9.29
CA LEU A 162 2.97 13.26 9.69
C LEU A 162 2.68 11.85 9.17
N GLU A 163 1.43 11.39 9.25
CA GLU A 163 1.05 10.07 8.69
C GLU A 163 1.16 10.04 7.16
N GLN A 164 0.80 11.12 6.45
CA GLN A 164 1.02 11.18 5.00
C GLN A 164 2.50 11.23 4.61
N LEU A 165 3.35 11.89 5.39
CA LEU A 165 4.81 11.85 5.18
C LEU A 165 5.36 10.43 5.34
N LYS A 166 4.94 9.68 6.37
CA LYS A 166 5.29 8.26 6.54
C LYS A 166 4.80 7.38 5.39
N ILE A 167 3.59 7.63 4.88
CA ILE A 167 3.06 6.91 3.72
C ILE A 167 3.92 7.18 2.49
N HIS A 168 4.29 8.43 2.23
CA HIS A 168 5.20 8.74 1.14
C HIS A 168 6.58 8.10 1.35
N GLU A 169 7.18 8.19 2.54
CA GLU A 169 8.43 7.49 2.88
C GLU A 169 8.35 5.98 2.61
N GLN A 170 7.28 5.33 3.06
CA GLN A 170 7.05 3.90 2.87
C GLN A 170 6.87 3.55 1.38
N LEU A 171 6.10 4.33 0.63
CA LEU A 171 5.92 4.15 -0.81
C LEU A 171 7.26 4.30 -1.56
N LEU A 172 8.04 5.35 -1.27
CA LEU A 172 9.31 5.63 -1.95
C LEU A 172 10.39 4.60 -1.64
N SER A 173 10.50 4.17 -0.38
CA SER A 173 11.52 3.20 0.07
C SER A 173 11.38 1.82 -0.57
N HIS A 174 10.18 1.46 -1.02
CA HIS A 174 9.87 0.12 -1.53
C HIS A 174 9.69 0.03 -3.05
N SER A 175 9.75 1.16 -3.77
CA SER A 175 9.37 1.27 -5.19
C SER A 175 10.50 1.71 -6.13
N ARG A 176 11.74 1.80 -5.64
CA ARG A 176 12.94 2.12 -6.45
C ARG A 176 12.82 3.40 -7.30
N HIS A 177 12.09 4.40 -6.81
CA HIS A 177 11.75 5.66 -7.50
C HIS A 177 10.81 5.54 -8.71
N GLU A 178 10.38 4.36 -9.14
CA GLU A 178 9.53 4.21 -10.34
C GLU A 178 8.16 4.88 -10.15
N ILE A 179 7.61 4.88 -8.93
CA ILE A 179 6.34 5.57 -8.65
C ILE A 179 6.44 7.11 -8.65
N LEU A 180 7.65 7.68 -8.65
CA LEU A 180 7.86 9.13 -8.68
C LEU A 180 7.61 9.76 -10.06
N VAL A 181 7.17 9.00 -11.07
CA VAL A 181 6.69 9.56 -12.34
C VAL A 181 5.19 9.88 -12.33
N TYR A 182 4.42 9.29 -11.39
CA TYR A 182 2.96 9.40 -11.40
C TYR A 182 2.48 10.65 -10.68
N LYS A 183 1.81 11.54 -11.43
CA LYS A 183 1.25 12.80 -10.92
C LYS A 183 0.37 12.64 -9.66
N PRO A 184 -0.49 11.60 -9.52
CA PRO A 184 -1.28 11.37 -8.30
C PRO A 184 -0.45 11.08 -7.03
N ILE A 185 0.85 10.81 -7.17
CA ILE A 185 1.78 10.59 -6.03
C ILE A 185 2.65 11.83 -5.81
N ILE A 186 3.22 12.41 -6.87
CA ILE A 186 4.11 13.58 -6.76
C ILE A 186 3.34 14.82 -6.29
N ARG A 187 2.15 15.10 -6.85
CA ARG A 187 1.42 16.35 -6.57
C ARG A 187 1.00 16.46 -5.10
N PRO A 188 0.43 15.42 -4.45
CA PRO A 188 0.15 15.46 -3.01
C PRO A 188 1.42 15.64 -2.19
N LEU A 189 2.54 14.97 -2.52
CA LEU A 189 3.81 15.14 -1.81
C LEU A 189 4.31 16.59 -1.87
N LEU A 190 4.31 17.21 -3.06
CA LEU A 190 4.74 18.61 -3.22
C LEU A 190 3.81 19.59 -2.47
N ARG A 191 2.50 19.37 -2.52
CA ARG A 191 1.52 20.16 -1.75
C ARG A 191 1.71 20.00 -0.24
N LEU A 192 1.95 18.76 0.22
CA LEU A 192 2.19 18.41 1.61
C LEU A 192 3.46 19.10 2.14
N LEU A 193 4.59 18.97 1.43
CA LEU A 193 5.85 19.62 1.79
C LEU A 193 5.72 21.15 1.80
N SER A 194 5.04 21.73 0.81
CA SER A 194 4.76 23.18 0.77
C SER A 194 3.93 23.63 1.99
N SER A 195 2.98 22.80 2.43
CA SER A 195 2.16 23.07 3.62
C SER A 195 2.92 22.93 4.95
N CYS A 196 4.15 22.40 4.95
CA CYS A 196 5.02 22.30 6.11
C CYS A 196 5.97 23.51 6.26
N GLY A 197 6.07 24.39 5.26
CA GLY A 197 7.00 25.53 5.26
C GLY A 197 6.79 26.57 6.37
N GLY A 198 5.70 26.50 7.14
CA GLY A 198 5.44 27.32 8.32
C GLY A 198 5.93 26.73 9.65
N CYS A 199 6.58 25.56 9.65
CA CYS A 199 7.14 24.96 10.85
C CYS A 199 8.41 25.70 11.31
N VAL A 200 8.22 26.72 12.14
CA VAL A 200 9.32 27.34 12.90
C VAL A 200 9.98 26.25 13.76
N PRO A 201 11.33 26.17 13.81
CA PRO A 201 12.00 25.21 14.69
C PRO A 201 11.58 25.42 16.13
N VAL A 202 11.34 24.34 16.87
CA VAL A 202 11.31 24.40 18.33
C VAL A 202 12.73 24.75 18.76
N GLU A 203 12.93 25.96 19.28
CA GLU A 203 14.18 26.32 19.94
C GLU A 203 14.37 25.38 21.12
N VAL A 204 15.38 24.53 21.03
CA VAL A 204 15.77 23.66 22.14
C VAL A 204 16.45 24.54 23.16
N GLU A 205 15.66 25.03 24.12
CA GLU A 205 16.15 25.78 25.27
C GLU A 205 17.10 24.87 26.05
N ASN A 206 18.41 25.13 25.92
CA ASN A 206 19.46 24.34 26.57
C ASN A 206 19.43 24.63 28.07
N ALA A 207 18.95 23.66 28.85
CA ALA A 207 18.99 23.63 30.32
C ALA A 207 20.11 22.71 30.83
#